data_AF-A0A9D7GGH0-F1
#
_entry.id   AF-A0A9D7GGH0-F1
#
_cell.length_a   1.000
_cell.length_b   1.000
_cell.length_c   1.000
_cell.angle_alpha   90.00
_cell.angle_beta   90.00
_cell.angle_gamma   90.00
#
_symmetry.space_group_name_H-M   'P 1'
#
loop_
_entity.id
_entity.type
_entity.pdbx_description
1 polymer ?
#
loop_
_entity_poly.entity_id
_entity_poly.type
_entity_poly.pdbx_seq_one_letter_code
_entity_poly.pdbx_strand_id
1 'polypeptide(L)'
;MICETVNDKEYFRRGKNSLLKQLLILIGQLVFEEQYRSNIEIQICDRTLIDHWAYTLSIFGSEIKEGNFTEIYEEFISQHCKSYDKIFYIPIEFNPVDDGLREQDEIFQSEIDSLIKNLYDKYNIKYEIVSGSLEKRCTTILESLSI
;
A
#
# COMPACT_ATOMS: atom_id res chain seq x y z
N MET A 1 -10.97 5.40 -8.17
CA MET A 1 -10.14 5.80 -7.00
C MET A 1 -10.83 6.94 -6.26
N ILE A 2 -10.74 7.05 -4.92
CA ILE A 2 -11.49 8.07 -4.14
C ILE A 2 -11.30 9.50 -4.68
N CYS A 3 -10.08 9.86 -5.14
CA CYS A 3 -9.80 11.15 -5.78
C CYS A 3 -10.69 11.44 -7.01
N GLU A 4 -11.00 10.41 -7.81
CA GLU A 4 -11.88 10.54 -8.98
C GLU A 4 -13.34 10.73 -8.53
N THR A 5 -13.76 9.99 -7.49
CA THR A 5 -15.10 10.11 -6.91
C THR A 5 -15.34 11.50 -6.31
N VAL A 6 -14.34 12.08 -5.64
CA VAL A 6 -14.43 13.42 -5.02
C VAL A 6 -14.05 14.56 -5.97
N ASN A 7 -13.63 14.25 -7.21
CA ASN A 7 -13.18 15.21 -8.23
C ASN A 7 -12.13 16.23 -7.71
N ASP A 8 -11.20 15.78 -6.87
CA ASP A 8 -10.09 16.59 -6.35
C ASP A 8 -8.80 15.76 -6.39
N LYS A 9 -7.89 16.15 -7.29
CA LYS A 9 -6.60 15.48 -7.48
C LYS A 9 -5.64 15.69 -6.31
N GLU A 10 -5.87 16.70 -5.48
CA GLU A 10 -5.05 17.02 -4.32
C GLU A 10 -5.66 16.53 -3.01
N TYR A 11 -6.76 15.79 -3.06
CA TYR A 11 -7.56 15.45 -1.89
C TYR A 11 -6.75 14.78 -0.76
N PHE A 12 -5.69 14.05 -1.10
CA PHE A 12 -4.78 13.37 -0.18
C PHE A 12 -3.36 13.97 -0.11
N ARG A 13 -3.07 15.11 -0.72
CA ARG A 13 -1.76 15.79 -0.55
C ARG A 13 -1.54 16.12 0.94
N ARG A 14 -0.29 16.06 1.45
CA ARG A 14 -0.01 16.16 2.90
C ARG A 14 -0.66 17.38 3.56
N GLY A 15 -0.64 18.55 2.91
CA GLY A 15 -1.26 19.78 3.43
C GLY A 15 -2.79 19.73 3.58
N LYS A 16 -3.46 18.74 2.99
CA LYS A 16 -4.91 18.47 3.09
C LYS A 16 -5.22 17.10 3.69
N ASN A 17 -4.21 16.34 4.14
CA ASN A 17 -4.36 14.97 4.60
C ASN A 17 -4.82 14.93 6.07
N SER A 18 -5.42 13.83 6.48
CA SER A 18 -5.81 13.59 7.88
C SER A 18 -5.86 12.09 8.16
N LEU A 19 -5.81 11.70 9.44
CA LEU A 19 -5.99 10.30 9.83
C LEU A 19 -7.27 9.71 9.25
N LEU A 20 -8.40 10.43 9.34
CA LEU A 20 -9.68 9.99 8.78
C LEU A 20 -9.59 9.73 7.27
N LYS A 21 -8.87 10.56 6.52
CA LYS A 21 -8.67 10.39 5.08
C LYS A 21 -7.80 9.17 4.77
N GLN A 22 -6.75 8.91 5.55
CA GLN A 22 -5.95 7.70 5.41
C GLN A 22 -6.76 6.43 5.71
N LEU A 23 -7.56 6.45 6.77
CA LEU A 23 -8.48 5.34 7.08
C LEU A 23 -9.51 5.13 5.97
N LEU A 24 -10.00 6.20 5.35
CA LEU A 24 -10.91 6.10 4.20
C LEU A 24 -10.23 5.45 2.98
N ILE A 25 -8.96 5.78 2.72
CA ILE A 25 -8.18 5.10 1.65
C ILE A 25 -8.05 3.61 1.96
N LEU A 26 -7.66 3.27 3.19
CA LEU A 26 -7.47 1.89 3.63
C LEU A 26 -8.74 1.06 3.47
N ILE A 27 -9.87 1.57 3.95
CA ILE A 27 -11.17 0.89 3.81
C ILE A 27 -11.64 0.88 2.35
N GLY A 28 -11.37 1.95 1.60
CA GLY A 28 -11.68 2.01 0.17
C GLY A 28 -10.95 0.94 -0.64
N GLN A 29 -9.68 0.68 -0.32
CA GLN A 29 -8.90 -0.41 -0.94
C GLN A 29 -9.51 -1.77 -0.63
N LEU A 30 -9.87 -2.03 0.63
CA LEU A 30 -10.54 -3.28 1.03
C LEU A 30 -11.85 -3.50 0.25
N VAL A 31 -12.71 -2.48 0.19
CA VAL A 31 -14.00 -2.58 -0.51
C VAL A 31 -13.78 -2.82 -2.00
N PHE A 32 -12.80 -2.14 -2.61
CA PHE A 32 -12.43 -2.37 -4.00
C PHE A 32 -11.97 -3.82 -4.23
N GLU A 33 -11.10 -4.33 -3.37
CA GLU A 33 -10.61 -5.72 -3.47
C GLU A 33 -11.76 -6.72 -3.44
N GLU A 34 -12.65 -6.62 -2.45
CA GLU A 34 -13.76 -7.55 -2.28
C GLU A 34 -14.85 -7.43 -3.37
N GLN A 35 -15.09 -6.24 -3.92
CA GLN A 35 -16.14 -6.03 -4.93
C GLN A 35 -15.90 -6.83 -6.22
N TYR A 36 -14.64 -7.00 -6.63
CA TYR A 36 -14.31 -7.68 -7.89
C TYR A 36 -13.92 -9.15 -7.71
N ARG A 37 -13.68 -9.60 -6.47
CA ARG A 37 -13.15 -10.93 -6.14
C ARG A 37 -13.93 -12.10 -6.75
N SER A 38 -15.26 -11.99 -6.88
CA SER A 38 -16.09 -13.10 -7.37
C SER A 38 -16.22 -13.20 -8.89
N ASN A 39 -15.74 -12.21 -9.66
CA ASN A 39 -16.10 -12.04 -11.08
C ASN A 39 -14.89 -12.04 -12.03
N ILE A 40 -13.67 -12.24 -11.53
CA ILE A 40 -12.44 -12.23 -12.32
C ILE A 40 -11.55 -13.41 -11.91
N GLU A 41 -10.79 -13.93 -12.87
CA GLU A 41 -9.83 -15.01 -12.63
C GLU A 41 -8.62 -14.50 -11.84
N ILE A 42 -8.16 -13.28 -12.17
CA ILE A 42 -6.99 -12.65 -11.56
C ILE A 42 -7.30 -11.19 -11.30
N GLN A 43 -7.09 -10.77 -10.06
CA GLN A 43 -7.16 -9.39 -9.63
C GLN A 43 -5.75 -8.86 -9.37
N ILE A 44 -5.41 -7.73 -9.99
CA ILE A 44 -4.14 -7.05 -9.76
C ILE A 44 -4.42 -5.75 -9.01
N CYS A 45 -3.72 -5.55 -7.90
CA CYS A 45 -3.80 -4.37 -7.04
C CYS A 45 -2.45 -3.66 -7.02
N ASP A 46 -2.47 -2.33 -7.07
CA ASP A 46 -1.26 -1.50 -7.05
C ASP A 46 -0.59 -1.46 -5.66
N ARG A 47 -1.38 -1.63 -4.59
CA ARG A 47 -0.92 -1.61 -3.20
C ARG A 47 -1.67 -2.60 -2.33
N THR A 48 -1.03 -3.07 -1.28
CA THR A 48 -1.66 -3.87 -0.22
C THR A 48 -2.26 -2.96 0.87
N LEU A 49 -3.06 -3.54 1.77
CA LEU A 49 -3.45 -2.82 2.99
C LEU A 49 -2.25 -2.47 3.90
N ILE A 50 -1.14 -3.23 3.85
CA ILE A 50 0.08 -2.93 4.62
C ILE A 50 0.72 -1.64 4.13
N ASP A 51 0.74 -1.39 2.81
CA ASP A 51 1.20 -0.12 2.27
C ASP A 51 0.41 1.05 2.85
N HIS A 52 -0.93 0.99 2.78
CA HIS A 52 -1.79 2.04 3.30
C HIS A 52 -1.62 2.24 4.81
N TRP A 53 -1.39 1.15 5.54
CA TRP A 53 -1.11 1.22 6.97
C TRP A 53 0.24 1.86 7.28
N ALA A 54 1.29 1.53 6.53
CA ALA A 54 2.60 2.15 6.68
C ALA A 54 2.54 3.67 6.47
N TYR A 55 1.81 4.12 5.44
CA TYR A 55 1.55 5.56 5.25
C TYR A 55 0.79 6.18 6.43
N THR A 56 -0.24 5.49 6.94
CA THR A 56 -1.02 5.95 8.09
C THR A 56 -0.15 6.11 9.33
N LEU A 57 0.66 5.09 9.65
CA LEU A 57 1.55 5.09 10.81
C LEU A 57 2.68 6.12 10.68
N SER A 58 3.22 6.32 9.49
CA SER A 58 4.29 7.29 9.26
C SER A 58 3.82 8.73 9.45
N ILE A 59 2.61 9.06 8.99
CA ILE A 59 2.07 10.43 9.07
C ILE A 59 1.32 10.68 10.39
N PHE A 60 0.56 9.70 10.87
CA PHE A 60 -0.40 9.83 11.99
C PHE A 60 -0.16 8.83 13.12
N GLY A 61 1.05 8.27 13.23
CA GLY A 61 1.37 7.25 14.23
C GLY A 61 1.16 7.68 15.69
N SER A 62 1.35 8.96 16.01
CA SER A 62 1.07 9.50 17.35
C SER A 62 -0.44 9.47 17.66
N GLU A 63 -1.28 9.91 16.72
CA GLU A 63 -2.75 9.90 16.88
C GLU A 63 -3.29 8.47 17.02
N ILE A 64 -2.76 7.53 16.22
CA ILE A 64 -3.11 6.10 16.32
C ILE A 64 -2.76 5.53 17.70
N LYS A 65 -1.59 5.89 18.23
CA LYS A 65 -1.14 5.44 19.56
C LYS A 65 -1.98 6.05 20.68
N GLU A 66 -2.27 7.35 20.60
CA GLU A 66 -3.12 8.05 21.57
C GLU A 66 -4.55 7.47 21.58
N GLY A 67 -5.08 7.11 20.42
CA GLY A 67 -6.38 6.46 20.28
C GLY A 67 -6.39 4.97 20.66
N ASN A 68 -5.23 4.35 20.93
CA ASN A 68 -5.09 2.93 21.24
C ASN A 68 -5.71 2.02 20.18
N PHE A 69 -5.53 2.37 18.90
CA PHE A 69 -6.11 1.63 17.77
C PHE A 69 -5.13 0.68 17.07
N THR A 70 -3.84 0.77 17.39
CA THR A 70 -2.76 0.07 16.68
C THR A 70 -3.03 -1.41 16.51
N GLU A 71 -3.29 -2.13 17.60
CA GLU A 71 -3.44 -3.59 17.58
C GLU A 71 -4.67 -4.03 16.77
N ILE A 72 -5.79 -3.30 16.91
CA ILE A 72 -7.04 -3.64 16.22
C ILE A 72 -6.89 -3.51 14.71
N TYR A 73 -6.28 -2.41 14.24
CA TYR A 73 -6.05 -2.22 12.81
C TYR A 73 -5.04 -3.24 12.28
N GLU A 74 -3.93 -3.46 12.98
CA GLU A 74 -2.92 -4.38 12.49
C GLU A 74 -3.36 -5.84 12.49
N GLU A 75 -4.16 -6.27 13.48
CA GLU A 75 -4.79 -7.59 13.46
C GLU A 75 -5.71 -7.72 12.24
N PHE A 76 -6.60 -6.75 12.02
CA PHE A 76 -7.49 -6.74 10.85
C PHE A 76 -6.70 -6.80 9.52
N ILE A 77 -5.72 -5.93 9.35
CA ILE A 77 -4.92 -5.78 8.13
C ILE A 77 -4.11 -7.05 7.86
N SER A 78 -3.47 -7.60 8.89
CA SER A 78 -2.65 -8.81 8.75
C SER A 78 -3.49 -10.04 8.40
N GLN A 79 -4.72 -10.16 8.90
CA GLN A 79 -5.64 -11.23 8.50
C GLN A 79 -6.08 -11.07 7.05
N HIS A 80 -6.42 -9.86 6.62
CA HIS A 80 -6.80 -9.61 5.23
C HIS A 80 -5.67 -9.89 4.25
N CYS A 81 -4.42 -9.52 4.60
CA CYS A 81 -3.26 -9.78 3.74
C CYS A 81 -2.98 -11.26 3.50
N LYS A 82 -3.45 -12.16 4.38
CA LYS A 82 -3.38 -13.62 4.14
C LYS A 82 -4.32 -14.09 3.03
N SER A 83 -5.26 -13.26 2.61
CA SER A 83 -6.17 -13.55 1.50
C SER A 83 -5.55 -13.27 0.12
N TYR A 84 -4.37 -12.65 0.06
CA TYR A 84 -3.63 -12.45 -1.18
C TYR A 84 -2.91 -13.74 -1.57
N ASP A 85 -3.08 -14.17 -2.82
CA ASP A 85 -2.37 -15.34 -3.35
C ASP A 85 -0.88 -15.05 -3.55
N LYS A 86 -0.56 -13.84 -4.01
CA LYS A 86 0.81 -13.35 -4.23
C LYS A 86 0.92 -11.88 -3.86
N ILE A 87 2.05 -11.52 -3.28
CA ILE A 87 2.46 -10.14 -3.03
C ILE A 87 3.81 -9.96 -3.70
N PHE A 88 3.93 -8.95 -4.56
CA PHE A 88 5.18 -8.58 -5.20
C PHE A 88 5.73 -7.30 -4.57
N TYR A 89 6.86 -7.42 -3.89
CA TYR A 89 7.57 -6.27 -3.33
C TYR A 89 8.55 -5.71 -4.35
N ILE A 90 8.43 -4.41 -4.62
CA ILE A 90 9.24 -3.71 -5.59
C ILE A 90 10.18 -2.76 -4.82
N PRO A 91 11.50 -3.03 -4.77
CA PRO A 91 12.45 -2.17 -4.06
C PRO A 91 12.60 -0.81 -4.74
N ILE A 92 12.98 0.19 -3.94
CA ILE A 92 13.37 1.51 -4.44
C ILE A 92 14.69 1.38 -5.21
N GLU A 93 14.63 1.47 -6.53
CA GLU A 93 15.79 1.36 -7.44
C GLU A 93 15.98 2.60 -8.32
N PHE A 94 15.01 3.53 -8.30
CA PHE A 94 15.01 4.75 -9.11
C PHE A 94 14.68 5.95 -8.24
N ASN A 95 15.27 7.10 -8.56
CA ASN A 95 14.93 8.34 -7.89
C ASN A 95 13.48 8.74 -8.20
N PRO A 96 12.76 9.34 -7.25
CA PRO A 96 11.41 9.82 -7.48
C PRO A 96 11.40 10.84 -8.63
N VAL A 97 10.60 10.57 -9.66
CA VAL A 97 10.30 11.53 -10.73
C VAL A 97 9.12 12.38 -10.28
N ASP A 98 9.27 13.71 -10.33
CA ASP A 98 8.21 14.65 -9.99
C ASP A 98 7.09 14.62 -11.04
N ASP A 99 5.99 13.96 -10.69
CA ASP A 99 4.75 13.92 -11.46
C ASP A 99 3.68 14.85 -10.88
N GLY A 100 4.03 15.67 -9.88
CA GLY A 100 3.10 16.51 -9.14
C GLY A 100 2.15 15.74 -8.21
N LEU A 101 2.27 14.42 -8.06
CA LEU A 101 1.49 13.62 -7.11
C LEU A 101 2.34 13.14 -5.94
N ARG A 102 3.65 12.93 -6.18
CA ARG A 102 4.60 12.41 -5.19
C ARG A 102 5.44 13.53 -4.59
N GLU A 103 5.58 13.52 -3.27
CA GLU A 103 6.56 14.38 -2.61
C GLU A 103 7.96 13.81 -2.83
N GLN A 104 8.93 14.65 -3.20
CA GLN A 104 10.32 14.25 -3.52
C GLN A 104 11.16 13.89 -2.28
N ASP A 105 10.52 13.48 -1.19
CA ASP A 105 11.19 13.22 0.08
C ASP A 105 11.71 11.78 0.10
N GLU A 106 12.93 11.60 -0.41
CA GLU A 106 13.63 10.31 -0.45
C GLU A 106 13.77 9.69 0.95
N ILE A 107 13.91 10.52 2.00
CA ILE A 107 14.00 10.07 3.39
C ILE A 107 12.66 9.45 3.78
N PHE A 108 11.56 10.18 3.55
CA PHE A 108 10.22 9.65 3.82
C PHE A 108 9.90 8.39 3.02
N GLN A 109 10.32 8.32 1.76
CA GLN A 109 10.14 7.11 0.95
C GLN A 109 10.86 5.90 1.58
N SER A 110 12.10 6.11 2.05
CA SER A 110 12.88 5.08 2.73
C SER A 110 12.28 4.67 4.09
N GLU A 111 11.71 5.62 4.83
CA GLU A 111 11.01 5.36 6.09
C GLU A 111 9.76 4.49 5.88
N ILE A 112 8.93 4.83 4.88
CA ILE A 112 7.77 4.03 4.50
C ILE A 112 8.19 2.63 4.08
N ASP A 113 9.20 2.51 3.22
CA ASP A 113 9.72 1.24 2.72
C ASP A 113 10.23 0.34 3.87
N SER A 114 10.96 0.92 4.81
CA SER A 114 11.41 0.24 6.03
C SER A 114 10.24 -0.20 6.90
N LEU A 115 9.20 0.63 7.03
CA LEU A 115 8.01 0.30 7.81
C LEU A 115 7.19 -0.82 7.18
N ILE A 116 7.05 -0.85 5.85
CA ILE A 116 6.40 -1.93 5.11
C ILE A 116 7.10 -3.25 5.39
N LYS A 117 8.44 -3.29 5.25
CA LYS A 117 9.24 -4.50 5.53
C LYS A 117 9.07 -4.95 6.99
N ASN A 118 9.15 -4.02 7.95
CA ASN A 118 8.93 -4.34 9.35
C ASN A 118 7.54 -4.92 9.63
N LEU A 119 6.50 -4.42 8.96
CA LEU A 119 5.14 -4.94 9.08
C LEU A 119 5.01 -6.34 8.45
N TYR A 120 5.62 -6.57 7.28
CA TYR A 120 5.66 -7.90 6.68
C TYR A 120 6.36 -8.91 7.60
N ASP A 121 7.51 -8.55 8.18
CA ASP A 121 8.23 -9.40 9.11
C ASP A 121 7.42 -9.65 10.40
N LYS A 122 6.86 -8.59 10.99
CA LYS A 122 6.02 -8.66 12.21
C LYS A 122 4.85 -9.63 12.05
N TYR A 123 4.22 -9.63 10.88
CA TYR A 123 3.03 -10.43 10.59
C TYR A 123 3.31 -11.68 9.76
N ASN A 124 4.58 -12.01 9.51
CA ASN A 124 5.01 -13.15 8.70
C ASN A 124 4.28 -13.21 7.34
N ILE A 125 4.16 -12.05 6.69
CA ILE A 125 3.53 -11.89 5.38
C ILE A 125 4.59 -12.22 4.32
N LYS A 126 4.29 -13.20 3.46
CA LYS A 126 5.18 -13.63 2.40
C LYS A 126 5.04 -12.72 1.18
N TYR A 127 6.18 -12.34 0.60
CA TYR A 127 6.24 -11.58 -0.63
C TYR A 127 7.39 -12.06 -1.52
N GLU A 128 7.27 -11.83 -2.83
CA GLU A 128 8.30 -12.08 -3.83
C GLU A 128 8.96 -10.75 -4.21
N ILE A 129 10.29 -10.69 -4.20
CA ILE A 129 11.02 -9.47 -4.58
C ILE A 129 11.13 -9.41 -6.10
N VAL A 130 10.68 -8.31 -6.71
CA VAL A 130 10.75 -8.08 -8.15
C VAL A 130 11.55 -6.81 -8.43
N SER A 131 12.68 -6.94 -9.12
CA SER A 131 13.65 -5.86 -9.33
C SER A 131 14.16 -5.75 -10.77
N GLY A 132 14.84 -4.64 -11.09
CA GLY A 132 15.38 -4.33 -12.42
C GLY A 132 14.48 -3.42 -13.25
N SER A 133 14.62 -3.48 -14.59
CA SER A 133 13.83 -2.65 -15.51
C SER A 133 12.34 -2.98 -15.48
N LEU A 134 11.50 -2.07 -15.98
CA LEU A 134 10.05 -2.29 -16.07
C LEU A 134 9.73 -3.59 -16.81
N GLU A 135 10.37 -3.82 -17.96
CA GLU A 135 10.17 -5.02 -18.77
C GLU A 135 10.53 -6.28 -17.98
N LYS A 136 11.68 -6.26 -17.30
CA LYS A 136 12.11 -7.40 -16.47
C LYS A 136 11.12 -7.68 -15.34
N ARG A 137 10.63 -6.63 -14.67
CA ARG A 137 9.65 -6.77 -13.59
C ARG A 137 8.34 -7.39 -14.11
N CYS A 138 7.83 -6.90 -15.24
CA CYS A 138 6.64 -7.44 -15.88
C CYS A 138 6.81 -8.92 -16.25
N THR A 139 7.94 -9.28 -16.89
CA THR A 139 8.21 -10.67 -17.24
C THR A 139 8.25 -11.57 -16.01
N THR A 140 8.98 -11.18 -14.95
CA THR A 140 9.05 -11.97 -13.70
C THR A 140 7.67 -12.17 -13.07
N ILE A 141 6.82 -11.14 -13.07
CA ILE A 141 5.46 -11.23 -12.50
C ILE A 141 4.59 -12.17 -13.34
N LEU A 142 4.61 -12.04 -14.66
CA LEU A 142 3.84 -12.90 -15.57
C LEU A 142 4.27 -14.38 -15.45
N GLU A 143 5.58 -14.64 -15.43
CA GLU A 143 6.13 -15.98 -15.20
C GLU A 143 5.69 -16.54 -13.83
N SER A 144 5.72 -15.73 -12.78
CA SER A 144 5.29 -16.12 -11.43
C SER A 144 3.78 -16.41 -11.35
N LEU A 145 2.98 -15.74 -12.18
CA LEU A 145 1.54 -15.97 -12.32
C LEU A 145 1.20 -17.11 -13.30
N SER A 146 2.18 -17.62 -14.05
CA SER A 146 2.00 -18.62 -15.11
C SER A 146 1.07 -18.16 -16.25
N ILE A 147 1.20 -16.90 -16.67
CA ILE A 147 0.43 -16.26 -17.76
C ILE A 147 1.37 -15.81 -18.87
#